data_AF-A0A284QQJ5-F1
#
_entry.id   AF-A0A284QQJ5-F1
#
_cell.length_a   1.000
_cell.length_b   1.000
_cell.length_c   1.000
_cell.angle_alpha   90.00
_cell.angle_beta   90.00
_cell.angle_gamma   90.00
#
_symmetry.space_group_name_H-M   'P 1'
#
loop_
_entity.id
_entity.type
_entity.pdbx_description
1 polymer ?
#
loop_
_entity_poly.entity_id
_entity_poly.type
_entity_poly.pdbx_seq_one_letter_code
_entity_poly.pdbx_strand_id
1 'polypeptide(L)'
;MHHVSGSLNASSRTLHITSIEKITVRVVRTSRVHYGLLFRIFEWWISNLSAVDEHCAIRSITFKVMLDLPVFQEEHPALEWEDLWMRLDDCLASYKMASLERVTITFEPRVLTWDTLKARMERNFLRLKRLGCELVLDAVT
;
A
#
# COMPACT_ATOMS: atom_id res chain seq x y z
N MET A 1 38.32 -26.77 12.06
CA MET A 1 36.89 -27.02 11.87
C MET A 1 36.17 -25.69 11.89
N HIS A 2 35.65 -25.27 10.74
CA HIS A 2 35.10 -23.93 10.53
C HIS A 2 33.74 -23.79 11.20
N HIS A 3 33.64 -22.86 12.15
CA HIS A 3 32.38 -22.35 12.67
C HIS A 3 31.77 -21.46 11.58
N VAL A 4 30.80 -21.99 10.82
CA VAL A 4 30.00 -21.16 9.91
C VAL A 4 29.02 -20.39 10.78
N SER A 5 29.49 -19.28 11.32
CA SER A 5 28.65 -18.22 11.85
C SER A 5 27.98 -17.55 10.66
N GLY A 6 26.86 -18.11 10.22
CA GLY A 6 25.96 -17.49 9.25
C GLY A 6 25.33 -16.26 9.88
N SER A 7 26.08 -15.16 9.95
CA SER A 7 25.52 -13.83 10.02
C SER A 7 24.67 -13.66 8.77
N LEU A 8 23.36 -13.81 8.91
CA LEU A 8 22.41 -13.29 7.94
C LEU A 8 22.58 -11.76 7.96
N ASN A 9 23.57 -11.29 7.21
CA ASN A 9 23.63 -9.91 6.76
C ASN A 9 22.30 -9.68 6.04
N ALA A 10 21.36 -9.03 6.71
CA ALA A 10 20.23 -8.36 6.10
C ALA A 10 20.76 -7.12 5.33
N SER A 11 21.74 -7.33 4.45
CA SER A 11 22.15 -6.28 3.51
C SER A 11 21.03 -6.13 2.51
N SER A 12 20.40 -4.95 2.49
CA SER A 12 19.89 -4.28 1.29
C SER A 12 19.61 -5.21 0.10
N ARG A 13 18.63 -6.12 0.22
CA ARG A 13 18.26 -6.99 -0.88
C ARG A 13 17.40 -6.16 -1.82
N THR A 14 18.02 -5.68 -2.90
CA THR A 14 17.28 -5.03 -3.98
C THR A 14 16.43 -6.08 -4.69
N LEU A 15 15.14 -5.80 -4.87
CA LEU A 15 14.22 -6.64 -5.63
C LEU A 15 14.27 -6.23 -7.10
N HIS A 16 14.90 -7.07 -7.94
CA HIS A 16 14.91 -6.86 -9.38
C HIS A 16 13.57 -7.31 -9.98
N ILE A 17 12.74 -6.33 -10.34
CA ILE A 17 11.41 -6.54 -10.92
C ILE A 17 11.41 -6.05 -12.37
N THR A 18 11.83 -6.90 -13.30
CA THR A 18 12.02 -6.51 -14.71
C THR A 18 10.84 -6.84 -15.63
N SER A 19 9.90 -7.67 -15.18
CA SER A 19 8.77 -8.14 -16.02
C SER A 19 7.39 -8.03 -15.38
N ILE A 20 7.31 -7.62 -14.10
CA ILE A 20 6.02 -7.48 -13.41
C ILE A 20 5.51 -6.07 -13.62
N GLU A 21 4.52 -5.92 -14.49
CA GLU A 21 3.90 -4.63 -14.77
C GLU A 21 2.76 -4.30 -13.82
N LYS A 22 2.12 -5.33 -13.25
CA LYS A 22 0.91 -5.17 -12.42
C LYS A 22 1.01 -5.96 -11.13
N ILE A 23 0.77 -5.28 -10.02
CA ILE A 23 0.64 -5.90 -8.70
C ILE A 23 -0.80 -5.76 -8.23
N THR A 24 -1.42 -6.88 -7.82
CA THR A 24 -2.72 -6.85 -7.14
C THR A 24 -2.57 -7.45 -5.75
N VAL A 25 -2.82 -6.64 -4.75
CA VAL A 25 -2.81 -7.01 -3.33
C VAL A 25 -4.25 -7.15 -2.88
N ARG A 26 -4.62 -8.34 -2.41
CA ARG A 26 -5.93 -8.61 -1.84
C ARG A 26 -5.78 -8.89 -0.36
N VAL A 27 -6.33 -8.03 0.48
CA VAL A 27 -6.31 -8.16 1.93
C VAL A 27 -7.71 -8.50 2.40
N VAL A 28 -7.90 -9.73 2.90
CA VAL A 28 -9.17 -10.19 3.45
C VAL A 28 -9.05 -10.19 4.97
N ARG A 29 -9.89 -9.41 5.66
CA ARG A 29 -10.07 -9.54 7.10
C ARG A 29 -11.31 -10.40 7.37
N THR A 30 -11.11 -11.52 8.06
CA THR A 30 -12.17 -12.28 8.72
C THR A 30 -12.22 -11.90 10.19
N SER A 31 -13.41 -11.69 10.78
CA SER A 31 -13.82 -11.33 12.16
C SER A 31 -12.86 -11.40 13.38
N ARG A 32 -11.69 -12.06 13.32
CA ARG A 32 -10.77 -12.29 14.45
C ARG A 32 -9.47 -11.47 14.44
N VAL A 33 -9.27 -10.60 13.45
CA VAL A 33 -7.98 -9.92 13.26
C VAL A 33 -8.10 -8.42 13.56
N HIS A 34 -7.24 -7.88 14.43
CA HIS A 34 -7.20 -6.43 14.72
C HIS A 34 -6.79 -5.59 13.50
N TYR A 35 -7.30 -4.36 13.41
CA TYR A 35 -6.94 -3.38 12.35
C TYR A 35 -5.43 -3.12 12.25
N GLY A 36 -4.67 -3.34 13.32
CA GLY A 36 -3.21 -3.30 13.31
C GLY A 36 -2.56 -4.28 12.32
N LEU A 37 -3.23 -5.37 11.90
CA LEU A 37 -2.69 -6.24 10.84
C LEU A 37 -2.72 -5.55 9.48
N LEU A 38 -3.81 -4.83 9.16
CA LEU A 38 -3.92 -4.15 7.87
C LEU A 38 -2.84 -3.08 7.73
N PHE A 39 -2.64 -2.29 8.79
CA PHE A 39 -1.53 -1.33 8.88
C PHE A 39 -0.20 -2.02 8.59
N ARG A 40 0.09 -3.14 9.28
CA ARG A 40 1.32 -3.93 9.08
C ARG A 40 1.46 -4.50 7.67
N ILE A 41 0.36 -4.87 7.01
CA ILE A 41 0.39 -5.35 5.62
C ILE A 41 0.83 -4.21 4.69
N PHE A 42 0.29 -3.01 4.86
CA PHE A 42 0.73 -1.85 4.10
C PHE A 42 2.20 -1.50 4.42
N GLU A 43 2.63 -1.55 5.67
CA GLU A 43 4.04 -1.34 6.03
C GLU A 43 4.96 -2.36 5.36
N TRP A 44 4.55 -3.63 5.31
CA TRP A 44 5.28 -4.68 4.63
C TRP A 44 5.38 -4.39 3.13
N TRP A 45 4.29 -3.96 2.48
CA TRP A 45 4.33 -3.57 1.07
C TRP A 45 5.21 -2.34 0.83
N ILE A 46 5.13 -1.31 1.66
CA ILE A 46 6.01 -0.14 1.59
C ILE A 46 7.47 -0.59 1.67
N SER A 47 7.82 -1.47 2.61
CA SER A 47 9.19 -1.98 2.75
C SER A 47 9.67 -2.75 1.51
N ASN A 48 8.83 -3.61 0.93
CA ASN A 48 9.18 -4.37 -0.27
C ASN A 48 9.28 -3.47 -1.51
N LEU A 49 8.33 -2.55 -1.68
CA LEU A 49 8.32 -1.60 -2.78
C LEU A 49 9.49 -0.61 -2.68
N SER A 50 9.92 -0.22 -1.48
CA SER A 50 11.13 0.60 -1.29
C SER A 50 12.41 -0.13 -1.69
N ALA A 51 12.39 -1.46 -1.61
CA ALA A 51 13.53 -2.31 -1.94
C ALA A 51 13.64 -2.61 -3.43
N VAL A 52 12.70 -2.18 -4.29
CA VAL A 52 12.84 -2.44 -5.74
C VAL A 52 14.03 -1.69 -6.34
N ASP A 53 14.47 -2.20 -7.48
CA ASP A 53 15.53 -1.60 -8.30
C ASP A 53 15.02 -0.37 -9.07
N GLU A 54 15.95 0.46 -9.54
CA GLU A 54 15.67 1.75 -10.22
C GLU A 54 14.95 1.58 -11.57
N HIS A 55 15.00 0.37 -12.13
CA HIS A 55 14.39 -0.01 -13.41
C HIS A 55 13.21 -0.96 -13.23
N CYS A 56 12.39 -0.77 -12.20
CA CYS A 56 11.22 -1.62 -12.02
C CYS A 56 10.21 -1.43 -13.16
N ALA A 57 9.67 -2.54 -13.68
CA ALA A 57 8.68 -2.51 -14.76
C ALA A 57 7.26 -2.25 -14.27
N ILE A 58 7.05 -1.98 -12.97
CA ILE A 58 5.72 -1.85 -12.37
C ILE A 58 5.05 -0.58 -12.89
N ARG A 59 3.92 -0.76 -13.57
CA ARG A 59 3.08 0.32 -14.10
C ARG A 59 1.82 0.53 -13.30
N SER A 60 1.32 -0.53 -12.65
CA SER A 60 0.10 -0.45 -11.86
C SER A 60 0.13 -1.27 -10.58
N ILE A 61 -0.37 -0.67 -9.50
CA ILE A 61 -0.57 -1.35 -8.21
C ILE A 61 -2.02 -1.18 -7.79
N THR A 62 -2.66 -2.28 -7.39
CA THR A 62 -4.03 -2.30 -6.87
C THR A 62 -4.05 -2.94 -5.50
N PHE A 63 -4.54 -2.20 -4.49
CA PHE A 63 -4.85 -2.71 -3.16
C PHE A 63 -6.36 -2.87 -3.02
N LYS A 64 -6.82 -4.08 -2.73
CA LYS A 64 -8.22 -4.38 -2.39
C LYS A 64 -8.28 -4.81 -0.94
N VAL A 65 -8.94 -3.98 -0.12
CA VAL A 65 -9.05 -4.17 1.33
C VAL A 65 -10.49 -4.57 1.65
N MET A 66 -10.72 -5.87 1.88
CA MET A 66 -12.01 -6.37 2.34
C MET A 66 -11.99 -6.52 3.85
N LEU A 67 -12.98 -5.93 4.49
CA LEU A 67 -13.14 -5.80 5.90
C LEU A 67 -14.46 -6.39 6.32
N ASP A 68 -14.42 -7.31 7.27
CA ASP A 68 -15.60 -7.73 8.00
C ASP A 68 -15.93 -6.65 9.05
N LEU A 69 -16.58 -5.56 8.60
CA LEU A 69 -17.01 -4.44 9.45
C LEU A 69 -18.46 -4.69 9.92
N PRO A 70 -18.79 -4.39 11.20
CA PRO A 70 -20.17 -4.31 11.63
C PRO A 70 -20.94 -3.28 10.79
N VAL A 71 -22.19 -3.58 10.48
CA VAL A 71 -23.11 -2.79 9.62
C VAL A 71 -23.21 -1.30 10.03
N PHE A 72 -22.87 -0.96 11.27
CA PHE A 72 -23.03 0.39 11.86
C PHE A 72 -21.71 1.04 12.29
N GLN A 73 -20.57 0.61 11.74
CA GLN A 73 -19.31 1.24 12.11
C GLN A 73 -19.18 2.63 11.48
N GLU A 74 -19.32 3.67 12.29
CA GLU A 74 -19.30 5.08 11.87
C GLU A 74 -17.90 5.52 11.40
N GLU A 75 -16.85 5.01 12.03
CA GLU A 75 -15.47 5.41 11.76
C GLU A 75 -14.62 4.24 11.24
N HIS A 76 -13.99 4.48 10.09
CA HIS A 76 -13.08 3.55 9.46
C HIS A 76 -11.63 3.80 9.95
N PRO A 77 -10.86 2.77 10.34
CA PRO A 77 -9.55 2.97 10.97
C PRO A 77 -8.49 3.57 10.06
N ALA A 78 -8.68 3.50 8.75
CA ALA A 78 -7.86 4.23 7.78
C ALA A 78 -7.87 5.76 8.00
N LEU A 79 -8.83 6.30 8.76
CA LEU A 79 -8.84 7.71 9.19
C LEU A 79 -7.62 8.07 10.03
N GLU A 80 -7.04 7.11 10.77
CA GLU A 80 -5.86 7.32 11.62
C GLU A 80 -4.54 7.00 10.90
N TRP A 81 -4.59 6.60 9.63
CA TRP A 81 -3.42 6.09 8.89
C TRP A 81 -2.71 7.18 8.06
N GLU A 82 -2.80 8.45 8.46
CA GLU A 82 -2.20 9.57 7.71
C GLU A 82 -0.70 9.36 7.45
N ASP A 83 0.07 8.98 8.47
CA ASP A 83 1.50 8.65 8.34
C ASP A 83 1.76 7.52 7.33
N LEU A 84 0.94 6.47 7.39
CA LEU A 84 1.04 5.34 6.47
C LEU A 84 0.79 5.76 5.02
N TRP A 85 -0.21 6.61 4.78
CA TRP A 85 -0.52 7.11 3.44
C TRP A 85 0.56 8.01 2.89
N MET A 86 1.14 8.89 3.72
CA MET A 86 2.29 9.70 3.32
C MET A 86 3.51 8.85 3.00
N ARG A 87 3.82 7.84 3.82
CA ARG A 87 4.92 6.90 3.56
C ARG A 87 4.71 6.08 2.28
N LEU A 88 3.46 5.71 1.99
CA LEU A 88 3.11 5.04 0.75
C LEU A 88 3.27 5.98 -0.46
N ASP A 89 2.81 7.22 -0.35
CA ASP A 89 3.01 8.26 -1.38
C ASP A 89 4.51 8.46 -1.66
N ASP A 90 5.32 8.66 -0.63
CA ASP A 90 6.77 8.83 -0.73
C ASP A 90 7.45 7.62 -1.39
N CYS A 91 7.07 6.40 -0.99
CA CYS A 91 7.61 5.16 -1.55
C CYS A 91 7.29 5.03 -3.04
N LEU A 92 6.03 5.26 -3.42
CA LEU A 92 5.53 5.08 -4.78
C LEU A 92 5.93 6.22 -5.71
N ALA A 93 6.18 7.42 -5.17
CA ALA A 93 6.70 8.57 -5.90
C ALA A 93 8.24 8.58 -5.99
N SER A 94 8.92 7.54 -5.48
CA SER A 94 10.36 7.44 -5.58
C SER A 94 10.78 7.23 -7.04
N TYR A 95 11.99 7.66 -7.38
CA TYR A 95 12.55 7.52 -8.72
C TYR A 95 12.65 6.06 -9.19
N LYS A 96 12.67 5.09 -8.25
CA LYS A 96 12.64 3.65 -8.53
C LYS A 96 11.31 3.17 -9.12
N MET A 97 10.25 3.93 -8.90
CA MET A 97 8.89 3.69 -9.41
C MET A 97 8.56 4.63 -10.58
N ALA A 98 9.56 5.08 -11.33
CA ALA A 98 9.37 6.04 -12.42
C ALA A 98 8.39 5.56 -13.51
N SER A 99 8.21 4.24 -13.68
CA SER A 99 7.25 3.66 -14.63
C SER A 99 5.83 3.51 -14.07
N LEU A 100 5.59 3.87 -12.81
CA LEU A 100 4.28 3.74 -12.18
C LEU A 100 3.30 4.77 -12.74
N GLU A 101 2.23 4.29 -13.35
CA GLU A 101 1.20 5.10 -13.99
C GLU A 101 -0.08 5.17 -13.18
N ARG A 102 -0.40 4.11 -12.41
CA ARG A 102 -1.68 4.00 -11.72
C ARG A 102 -1.60 3.28 -10.38
N VAL A 103 -2.19 3.87 -9.35
CA VAL A 103 -2.40 3.27 -8.04
C VAL A 103 -3.88 3.25 -7.73
N THR A 104 -4.41 2.08 -7.37
CA THR A 104 -5.81 1.91 -6.96
C THR A 104 -5.88 1.37 -5.54
N ILE A 105 -6.69 1.98 -4.68
CA ILE A 105 -7.00 1.47 -3.35
C ILE A 105 -8.52 1.39 -3.22
N THR A 106 -9.02 0.17 -3.07
CA THR A 106 -10.44 -0.12 -2.94
C THR A 106 -10.75 -0.69 -1.57
N PHE A 107 -11.73 -0.13 -0.87
CA PHE A 107 -12.27 -0.67 0.39
C PHE A 107 -13.60 -1.38 0.17
N GLU A 108 -13.81 -2.48 0.87
CA GLU A 108 -15.04 -3.28 0.85
C GLU A 108 -15.32 -3.74 2.29
N PRO A 109 -16.51 -3.54 2.87
CA PRO A 109 -17.63 -2.79 2.32
C PRO A 109 -17.37 -1.28 2.36
N ARG A 110 -18.11 -0.54 1.54
CA ARG A 110 -18.18 0.91 1.61
C ARG A 110 -18.79 1.35 2.94
N VAL A 111 -18.04 2.14 3.71
CA VAL A 111 -18.52 2.77 4.95
C VAL A 111 -19.36 4.03 4.69
N LEU A 112 -20.22 4.40 5.63
CA LEU A 112 -21.07 5.60 5.53
C LEU A 112 -20.25 6.89 5.39
N THR A 113 -19.10 6.96 6.08
CA THR A 113 -18.19 8.11 6.07
C THR A 113 -17.16 8.06 4.93
N TRP A 114 -17.44 7.29 3.86
CA TRP A 114 -16.52 7.09 2.75
C TRP A 114 -16.01 8.40 2.13
N ASP A 115 -16.90 9.35 1.86
CA ASP A 115 -16.49 10.59 1.18
C ASP A 115 -15.52 11.42 2.06
N THR A 116 -15.73 11.42 3.38
CA THR A 116 -14.82 12.04 4.35
C THR A 116 -13.49 11.30 4.42
N LEU A 117 -13.51 9.96 4.47
CA LEU A 117 -12.31 9.13 4.45
C LEU A 117 -11.50 9.36 3.17
N LYS A 118 -12.17 9.28 2.01
CA LYS A 118 -11.57 9.50 0.69
C LYS A 118 -10.90 10.87 0.63
N ALA A 119 -11.61 11.94 0.99
CA ALA A 119 -11.06 13.30 0.97
C ALA A 119 -9.84 13.46 1.89
N ARG A 120 -9.83 12.82 3.07
CA ARG A 120 -8.66 12.81 3.96
C ARG A 120 -7.49 12.02 3.36
N MET A 121 -7.75 10.82 2.86
CA MET A 121 -6.72 9.98 2.23
C MET A 121 -6.09 10.68 1.03
N GLU A 122 -6.89 11.26 0.13
CA GLU A 122 -6.40 11.96 -1.07
C GLU A 122 -5.46 13.12 -0.77
N ARG A 123 -5.58 13.76 0.41
CA ARG A 123 -4.68 14.85 0.82
C ARG A 123 -3.27 14.37 1.16
N ASN A 124 -3.10 13.09 1.47
CA ASN A 124 -1.80 12.49 1.81
C ASN A 124 -0.99 12.08 0.58
N PHE A 125 -1.61 11.99 -0.61
CA PHE A 125 -0.95 11.56 -1.85
C PHE A 125 -0.57 12.76 -2.74
N LEU A 126 0.32 13.63 -2.27
CA LEU A 126 0.68 14.85 -2.99
C LEU A 126 1.76 14.61 -4.04
N ARG A 127 2.71 13.70 -3.79
CA ARG A 127 3.83 13.46 -4.70
C ARG A 127 3.39 12.66 -5.91
N LEU A 128 2.60 11.61 -5.73
CA LEU A 128 2.04 10.86 -6.87
C LEU A 128 1.24 11.76 -7.80
N LYS A 129 0.42 12.67 -7.23
CA LYS A 129 -0.32 13.67 -8.02
C LYS A 129 0.61 14.60 -8.81
N ARG A 130 1.71 15.06 -8.22
CA ARG A 130 2.69 15.92 -8.91
C ARG A 130 3.40 15.20 -10.05
N LEU A 131 3.62 13.90 -9.92
CA LEU A 131 4.23 13.07 -10.96
C LEU A 131 3.25 12.66 -12.06
N GLY A 132 1.97 13.02 -11.95
CA GLY A 132 0.95 12.63 -12.92
C GLY A 132 0.53 11.17 -12.82
N CYS A 133 0.91 10.46 -11.75
CA CYS A 133 0.41 9.11 -11.49
C CYS A 133 -1.09 9.18 -11.14
N GLU A 134 -1.90 8.35 -11.80
CA GLU A 134 -3.32 8.25 -11.56
C GLU A 134 -3.59 7.57 -10.21
N LEU A 135 -4.18 8.31 -9.27
CA LEU A 135 -4.64 7.76 -7.99
C LEU A 135 -6.15 7.54 -8.04
N VAL A 136 -6.56 6.28 -7.88
CA VAL A 136 -7.97 5.89 -7.78
C VAL A 136 -8.27 5.39 -6.37
N LEU A 137 -9.05 6.17 -5.61
CA LEU A 137 -9.60 5.73 -4.34
C LEU A 137 -11.08 5.40 -4.50
N ASP A 138 -11.44 4.17 -4.19
CA ASP A 138 -12.79 3.65 -4.38
C ASP A 138 -13.30 2.82 -3.20
N ALA A 139 -14.61 2.63 -3.11
CA ALA A 139 -15.23 1.74 -2.15
C ALA A 139 -16.46 1.04 -2.74
N VAL A 140 -16.52 -0.27 -2.53
CA VAL A 140 -17.56 -1.14 -3.08
C VAL A 140 -18.37 -1.77 -1.94
N THR A 141 -19.66 -1.99 -2.19
CA THR A 141 -20.61 -2.66 -1.28
C THR A 141 -20.55 -4.16 -1.39
#